data_AF-A0A519PRB8-F1
#
_entry.id   AF-A0A519PRB8-F1
#
_cell.length_a   1.000
_cell.length_b   1.000
_cell.length_c   1.000
_cell.angle_alpha   90.00
_cell.angle_beta   90.00
_cell.angle_gamma   90.00
#
_symmetry.space_group_name_H-M   'P 1'
#
loop_
_entity.id
_entity.type
_entity.pdbx_description
1 polymer ?
#
loop_
_entity_poly.entity_id
_entity_poly.type
_entity_poly.pdbx_seq_one_letter_code
_entity_poly.pdbx_strand_id
1 'polypeptide(L)'
;FEPWRRRVGIGPWSLLVAGSAVAVIRWTAMAFAPPLWLLWPLQALHALTFAATFLAGLQIVERLSPRDSQTAAQTLSSVLSAGVLIGMATAASGPLYDRFGAGGYAAMAILAAVGLIAALPLRKRLASA
;
A
#
# COMPACT_ATOMS: atom_id res chain seq x y z
N PHE A 1 -11.91 -12.00 10.90
CA PHE A 1 -12.69 -11.24 9.90
C PHE A 1 -14.00 -10.84 10.50
N GLU A 2 -14.29 -9.55 10.52
CA GLU A 2 -15.61 -9.07 10.90
C GLU A 2 -16.67 -9.72 9.99
N PRO A 3 -17.74 -10.33 10.54
CA PRO A 3 -18.75 -11.07 9.77
C PRO A 3 -19.43 -10.23 8.68
N TRP A 4 -19.53 -8.91 8.86
CA TRP A 4 -20.13 -8.01 7.87
C TRP A 4 -19.26 -7.87 6.61
N ARG A 5 -17.94 -7.68 6.73
CA ARG A 5 -17.02 -7.52 5.59
C ARG A 5 -17.03 -8.75 4.68
N ARG A 6 -17.11 -9.93 5.29
CA ARG A 6 -17.20 -11.20 4.59
C ARG A 6 -18.48 -11.31 3.76
N ARG A 7 -19.61 -10.84 4.29
CA ARG A 7 -20.92 -10.87 3.61
C ARG A 7 -20.97 -9.98 2.37
N VAL A 8 -20.26 -8.85 2.37
CA VAL A 8 -20.14 -7.96 1.19
C VAL A 8 -18.92 -8.26 0.30
N GLY A 9 -18.23 -9.39 0.52
CA GLY A 9 -17.11 -9.81 -0.33
C GLY A 9 -15.80 -9.01 -0.13
N ILE A 10 -15.69 -8.21 0.94
CA ILE A 10 -14.52 -7.40 1.25
C ILE A 10 -13.50 -8.25 2.01
N GLY A 11 -12.65 -8.94 1.25
CA GLY A 11 -11.51 -9.71 1.75
C GLY A 11 -10.24 -8.89 1.94
N PRO A 12 -9.15 -9.51 2.41
CA PRO A 12 -7.88 -8.82 2.57
C PRO A 12 -7.24 -8.50 1.22
N TRP A 13 -7.41 -9.38 0.22
CA TRP A 13 -6.94 -9.13 -1.14
C TRP A 13 -7.62 -7.93 -1.80
N SER A 14 -8.95 -7.82 -1.69
CA SER A 14 -9.68 -6.69 -2.27
C SER A 14 -9.31 -5.36 -1.60
N LEU A 15 -9.07 -5.36 -0.28
CA LEU A 15 -8.55 -4.18 0.42
C LEU A 15 -7.16 -3.78 -0.09
N LEU A 16 -6.25 -4.75 -0.27
CA LEU A 16 -4.91 -4.48 -0.78
C LEU A 16 -4.96 -3.87 -2.19
N VAL A 17 -5.72 -4.49 -3.10
CA VAL A 17 -5.87 -4.02 -4.49
C VAL A 17 -6.51 -2.63 -4.54
N ALA A 18 -7.61 -2.41 -3.81
CA ALA A 18 -8.28 -1.11 -3.77
C ALA A 18 -7.37 -0.03 -3.18
N GLY A 19 -6.71 -0.32 -2.04
CA GLY A 19 -5.77 0.60 -1.40
C GLY A 19 -4.60 0.96 -2.31
N SER A 20 -3.99 -0.02 -3.00
CA SER A 20 -2.90 0.24 -3.93
C SER A 20 -3.36 1.02 -5.17
N ALA A 21 -4.54 0.72 -5.74
CA ALA A 21 -5.09 1.46 -6.88
C ALA A 21 -5.38 2.93 -6.54
N VAL A 22 -6.00 3.18 -5.38
CA VAL A 22 -6.24 4.55 -4.88
C VAL A 22 -4.91 5.26 -4.60
N ALA A 23 -3.89 4.56 -4.11
CA ALA A 23 -2.56 5.13 -3.91
C ALA A 23 -1.90 5.56 -5.24
N VAL A 24 -2.03 4.77 -6.32
CA VAL A 24 -1.56 5.15 -7.66
C VAL A 24 -2.24 6.43 -8.12
N ILE A 25 -3.58 6.52 -8.02
CA ILE A 25 -4.35 7.71 -8.42
C ILE A 25 -3.89 8.93 -7.60
N ARG A 26 -3.79 8.77 -6.28
CA ARG A 26 -3.38 9.84 -5.36
C ARG A 26 -1.98 10.38 -5.70
N TRP A 27 -0.98 9.50 -5.82
CA TRP A 27 0.38 9.93 -6.11
C TRP A 27 0.52 10.52 -7.51
N THR A 28 -0.25 10.01 -8.48
CA THR A 28 -0.32 10.59 -9.83
C THR A 28 -0.87 12.02 -9.77
N ALA A 29 -1.97 12.24 -9.03
CA ALA A 29 -2.54 13.57 -8.85
C ALA A 29 -1.55 14.55 -8.18
N MET A 30 -0.80 14.08 -7.17
CA MET A 30 0.26 14.88 -6.52
C MET A 30 1.36 15.31 -7.49
N ALA A 31 1.70 14.48 -8.48
CA ALA A 31 2.72 14.79 -9.48
C ALA A 31 2.36 15.98 -10.39
N PHE A 32 1.08 16.32 -10.49
CA PHE A 32 0.59 17.48 -11.24
C PHE A 32 0.47 18.77 -10.41
N ALA A 33 1.09 18.81 -9.22
CA ALA A 33 1.10 19.99 -8.34
C ALA A 33 -0.30 20.60 -8.11
N PRO A 34 -1.24 19.83 -7.54
CA PRO A 34 -2.64 20.24 -7.46
C PRO A 34 -2.83 21.45 -6.54
N PRO A 35 -3.91 22.24 -6.73
CA PRO A 35 -4.20 23.39 -5.89
C PRO A 35 -4.52 22.96 -4.44
N LEU A 36 -4.35 23.89 -3.50
CA LEU A 36 -4.47 23.65 -2.05
C LEU A 36 -5.77 22.93 -1.64
N TRP A 37 -6.90 23.28 -2.25
CA TRP A 37 -8.19 22.67 -1.90
C TRP A 37 -8.24 21.17 -2.21
N LEU A 38 -7.50 20.71 -3.23
CA LEU A 38 -7.45 19.29 -3.61
C LEU A 38 -6.53 18.49 -2.68
N LEU A 39 -5.66 19.15 -1.90
CA LEU A 39 -4.82 18.47 -0.91
C LEU A 39 -5.68 17.84 0.20
N TRP A 40 -6.79 18.45 0.61
CA TRP A 40 -7.68 17.88 1.63
C TRP A 40 -8.21 16.49 1.28
N PRO A 41 -8.89 16.28 0.14
CA PRO A 41 -9.31 14.94 -0.25
C PRO A 41 -8.12 14.02 -0.54
N LEU A 42 -7.01 14.52 -1.10
CA LEU A 42 -5.81 13.69 -1.33
C LEU A 42 -5.17 13.19 -0.02
N GLN A 43 -5.21 13.96 1.06
CA GLN A 43 -4.77 13.50 2.38
C GLN A 43 -5.79 12.60 3.06
N ALA A 44 -7.09 12.79 2.85
CA ALA A 44 -8.09 11.81 3.29
C ALA A 44 -7.88 10.45 2.59
N LEU A 45 -7.59 10.46 1.28
CA LEU A 45 -7.20 9.26 0.53
C LEU A 45 -5.90 8.65 1.08
N HIS A 46 -4.96 9.43 1.60
CA HIS A 46 -3.77 8.90 2.26
C HIS A 46 -4.15 7.96 3.41
N ALA A 47 -4.96 8.46 4.35
CA ALA A 47 -5.39 7.70 5.52
C ALA A 47 -6.12 6.41 5.10
N LEU A 48 -6.97 6.49 4.08
CA LEU A 48 -7.66 5.34 3.52
C LEU A 48 -6.70 4.31 2.91
N THR A 49 -5.75 4.77 2.09
CA THR A 49 -4.75 3.88 1.47
C THR A 49 -3.89 3.19 2.51
N PHE A 50 -3.44 3.92 3.54
CA PHE A 50 -2.67 3.38 4.65
C PHE A 50 -3.49 2.33 5.43
N ALA A 51 -4.70 2.66 5.87
CA ALA A 51 -5.52 1.74 6.64
C ALA A 51 -5.85 0.47 5.85
N ALA A 52 -6.20 0.60 4.57
CA ALA A 52 -6.54 -0.53 3.71
C ALA A 52 -5.34 -1.47 3.49
N THR A 53 -4.17 -0.93 3.12
CA THR A 53 -2.97 -1.75 2.86
C THR A 53 -2.39 -2.33 4.14
N PHE A 54 -2.43 -1.61 5.26
CA PHE A 54 -1.98 -2.08 6.57
C PHE A 54 -2.82 -3.25 7.07
N LEU A 55 -4.15 -3.08 7.14
CA LEU A 55 -5.05 -4.15 7.58
C LEU A 55 -5.00 -5.36 6.65
N ALA A 56 -4.91 -5.14 5.35
CA ALA A 56 -4.73 -6.22 4.38
C ALA A 56 -3.40 -6.95 4.59
N GLY A 57 -2.30 -6.22 4.78
CA GLY A 57 -0.97 -6.77 5.02
C GLY A 57 -0.94 -7.69 6.24
N LEU A 58 -1.46 -7.22 7.37
CA LEU A 58 -1.56 -8.04 8.59
C LEU A 58 -2.31 -9.35 8.34
N GLN A 59 -3.51 -9.26 7.74
CA GLN A 59 -4.37 -10.41 7.47
C GLN A 59 -3.77 -11.39 6.44
N ILE A 60 -3.04 -10.89 5.44
CA ILE A 60 -2.41 -11.74 4.41
C ILE A 60 -1.20 -12.46 5.00
N VAL A 61 -0.34 -11.75 5.74
CA VAL A 61 0.83 -12.34 6.39
C VAL A 61 0.40 -13.41 7.38
N GLU A 62 -0.59 -13.11 8.23
CA GLU A 62 -1.13 -14.08 9.20
C GLU A 62 -1.65 -15.35 8.51
N ARG A 63 -2.42 -15.21 7.42
CA ARG A 63 -3.04 -16.34 6.70
C ARG A 63 -2.06 -17.20 5.92
N LEU A 64 -1.06 -16.59 5.28
CA LEU A 64 -0.14 -17.30 4.40
C LEU A 64 1.09 -17.85 5.14
N SER A 65 1.27 -17.48 6.41
CA SER A 65 2.40 -17.95 7.22
C SER A 65 2.04 -19.25 7.96
N PRO A 66 2.98 -20.21 8.07
CA PRO A 66 2.85 -21.33 8.98
C PRO A 66 2.59 -20.86 10.41
N ARG A 67 1.78 -21.60 11.17
CA ARG A 67 1.37 -21.23 12.53
C ARG A 67 2.55 -20.94 13.45
N ASP A 68 3.59 -21.75 13.37
CA ASP A 68 4.77 -21.67 14.24
C ASP A 68 5.69 -20.48 13.91
N SER A 69 5.49 -19.83 12.76
CA SER A 69 6.32 -18.73 12.27
C SER A 69 5.57 -17.41 12.06
N GLN A 70 4.31 -17.29 12.52
CA GLN A 70 3.50 -16.09 12.29
C GLN A 70 4.15 -14.81 12.85
N THR A 71 4.70 -14.86 14.06
CA THR A 71 5.40 -13.72 14.67
C THR A 71 6.60 -13.29 13.84
N ALA A 72 7.44 -14.24 13.41
CA ALA A 72 8.61 -13.96 12.58
C ALA A 72 8.21 -13.35 11.22
N ALA A 73 7.13 -13.85 10.61
CA ALA A 73 6.61 -13.32 9.36
C ALA A 73 6.07 -11.88 9.50
N GLN A 74 5.37 -11.56 10.60
CA GLN A 74 4.92 -10.19 10.88
C GLN A 74 6.09 -9.25 11.17
N THR A 75 7.12 -9.70 11.89
CA THR A 75 8.34 -8.93 12.10
C THR A 75 9.04 -8.64 10.77
N LEU A 76 9.22 -9.65 9.92
CA LEU A 76 9.83 -9.48 8.61
C LEU A 76 9.02 -8.51 7.73
N SER A 77 7.70 -8.67 7.70
CA SER A 77 6.79 -7.75 7.01
C SER A 77 6.95 -6.31 7.50
N SER A 78 7.05 -6.11 8.81
CA SER A 78 7.19 -4.78 9.43
C SER A 78 8.56 -4.16 9.14
N VAL A 79 9.64 -4.93 9.24
CA VAL A 79 11.01 -4.48 8.91
C VAL A 79 11.11 -4.07 7.44
N LEU A 80 10.53 -4.86 6.53
CA LEU A 80 10.54 -4.54 5.10
C LEU A 80 9.68 -3.31 4.80
N SER A 81 8.43 -3.31 5.24
CA SER A 81 7.47 -2.25 4.89
C SER A 81 7.74 -0.93 5.60
N ALA A 82 7.88 -0.93 6.92
CA ALA A 82 8.02 0.28 7.72
C ALA A 82 9.48 0.73 7.91
N GLY A 83 10.44 -0.17 7.72
CA GLY A 83 11.88 0.12 7.84
C GLY A 83 12.52 0.36 6.47
N VAL A 84 12.86 -0.73 5.78
CA VAL A 84 13.72 -0.71 4.58
C VAL A 84 13.07 0.08 3.44
N LEU A 85 11.82 -0.22 3.08
CA LEU A 85 11.17 0.43 1.94
C LEU A 85 10.88 1.91 2.19
N ILE A 86 10.36 2.27 3.38
CA ILE A 86 10.17 3.68 3.77
C ILE A 86 11.51 4.42 3.81
N GLY A 87 12.55 3.81 4.39
CA GLY A 87 13.88 4.42 4.47
C GLY A 87 14.47 4.72 3.09
N MET A 88 14.42 3.75 2.17
CA MET A 88 14.87 3.94 0.79
C MET A 88 14.05 5.00 0.05
N ALA A 89 12.72 4.97 0.15
CA ALA A 89 11.85 5.96 -0.48
C ALA A 89 12.13 7.37 0.05
N THR A 90 12.35 7.51 1.36
CA THR A 90 12.68 8.79 2.01
C THR A 90 14.02 9.31 1.53
N ALA A 91 15.06 8.48 1.53
CA ALA A 91 16.39 8.85 1.06
C ALA A 91 16.39 9.26 -0.43
N ALA A 92 15.61 8.57 -1.26
CA ALA A 92 15.48 8.89 -2.69
C ALA A 92 14.63 10.14 -2.96
N SER A 93 13.72 10.50 -2.04
CA SER A 93 12.76 11.59 -2.27
C SER A 93 13.42 12.97 -2.41
N GLY A 94 14.47 13.25 -1.64
CA GLY A 94 15.21 14.52 -1.75
C GLY A 94 15.79 14.75 -3.15
N PRO A 95 16.70 13.89 -3.63
CA PRO A 95 17.27 14.01 -4.98
C PRO A 95 16.23 13.99 -6.10
N LEU A 96 15.15 13.21 -5.96
CA LEU A 96 14.04 13.21 -6.92
C LEU A 96 13.32 14.56 -6.94
N TYR A 97 13.07 15.17 -5.79
CA TYR A 97 12.43 16.46 -5.70
C TYR A 97 13.33 17.58 -6.21
N ASP A 98 14.63 17.56 -5.90
CA ASP A 98 15.59 18.56 -6.39
C ASP A 98 15.67 18.58 -7.92
N ARG A 99 15.55 17.40 -8.55
CA ARG A 99 15.64 17.27 -10.01
C ARG A 99 14.32 17.47 -10.75
N PHE A 100 13.20 17.04 -10.17
CA PHE A 100 11.91 16.98 -10.87
C PHE A 100 10.80 17.81 -10.21
N GLY A 101 11.07 18.47 -9.08
CA GLY A 101 10.07 19.18 -8.28
C GLY A 101 8.89 18.26 -7.91
N ALA A 102 7.66 18.75 -8.14
CA ALA A 102 6.44 17.96 -7.93
C ALA A 102 6.40 16.68 -8.79
N GLY A 103 7.08 16.65 -9.94
CA GLY A 103 7.18 15.44 -10.77
C GLY A 103 7.82 14.25 -10.04
N GLY A 104 8.60 14.48 -8.97
CA GLY A 104 9.15 13.43 -8.12
C GLY A 104 8.08 12.52 -7.49
N TYR A 105 6.85 13.01 -7.31
CA TYR A 105 5.72 12.19 -6.82
C TYR A 105 5.34 11.04 -7.77
N ALA A 106 5.69 11.12 -9.05
CA ALA A 106 5.48 10.02 -10.00
C ALA A 106 6.26 8.76 -9.59
N ALA A 107 7.40 8.90 -8.91
CA ALA A 107 8.13 7.75 -8.35
C ALA A 107 7.26 6.98 -7.35
N MET A 108 6.51 7.68 -6.50
CA MET A 108 5.62 7.05 -5.53
C MET A 108 4.42 6.38 -6.21
N ALA A 109 3.92 6.94 -7.31
CA ALA A 109 2.90 6.30 -8.14
C ALA A 109 3.42 4.98 -8.73
N ILE A 110 4.67 4.95 -9.20
CA ILE A 110 5.34 3.74 -9.70
C ILE A 110 5.47 2.70 -8.58
N LEU A 111 5.95 3.08 -7.39
CA LEU A 111 6.04 2.16 -6.24
C LEU A 111 4.66 1.57 -5.89
N ALA A 112 3.61 2.39 -5.87
CA ALA A 112 2.24 1.93 -5.61
C ALA A 112 1.76 0.96 -6.71
N ALA A 113 2.08 1.22 -7.98
CA ALA A 113 1.74 0.36 -9.11
C ALA A 113 2.47 -0.99 -9.05
N VAL A 114 3.75 -0.99 -8.67
CA VAL A 114 4.52 -2.23 -8.43
C VAL A 114 3.86 -3.04 -7.31
N GLY A 115 3.47 -2.40 -6.21
CA GLY A 115 2.72 -3.06 -5.13
C GLY A 115 1.38 -3.64 -5.59
N LEU A 116 0.63 -2.90 -6.42
CA LEU A 116 -0.63 -3.37 -7.00
C LEU A 116 -0.43 -4.62 -7.87
N ILE A 117 0.59 -4.62 -8.74
CA ILE A 117 0.94 -5.76 -9.60
C ILE A 117 1.36 -6.97 -8.74
N ALA A 118 2.18 -6.75 -7.71
CA ALA A 118 2.60 -7.80 -6.78
C ALA A 118 1.43 -8.41 -5.99
N ALA A 119 0.35 -7.66 -5.78
CA ALA A 119 -0.85 -8.14 -5.09
C ALA A 119 -1.70 -9.10 -5.94
N LEU A 120 -1.63 -9.04 -7.27
CA LEU A 120 -2.46 -9.85 -8.17
C LEU A 120 -2.32 -11.38 -7.95
N PRO A 121 -1.11 -11.98 -7.90
CA PRO A 121 -0.96 -13.42 -7.69
C PRO A 121 -1.45 -13.88 -6.31
N LEU A 122 -1.52 -12.99 -5.31
CA LEU A 122 -1.97 -13.33 -3.96
C LEU A 122 -3.42 -13.80 -3.92
N ARG A 123 -4.26 -13.41 -4.89
CA ARG A 123 -5.65 -13.90 -4.99
C ARG A 123 -5.73 -15.41 -5.03
N LYS A 124 -4.88 -16.04 -5.85
CA LYS A 124 -4.84 -17.50 -6.02
C LYS A 124 -4.32 -18.16 -4.74
N ARG A 125 -3.24 -17.63 -4.16
CA ARG A 125 -2.65 -18.16 -2.92
C ARG A 125 -3.63 -18.11 -1.74
N LEU A 126 -4.38 -17.02 -1.60
CA LEU A 126 -5.38 -16.85 -0.56
C LEU A 126 -6.65 -17.68 -0.77
N ALA A 127 -6.89 -18.19 -1.98
CA ALA A 127 -7.97 -19.13 -2.25
C ALA A 127 -7.57 -20.59 -1.95
N SER A 128 -6.27 -20.87 -1.91
CA SER A 128 -5.70 -22.20 -1.64
C SER A 128 -5.21 -22.38 -0.19
N ALA A 129 -5.19 -21.31 0.60
CA ALA A 129 -4.80 -21.30 2.02
C ALA A 129 -6.04 -21.31 2.92
#